data_AF-A0A522QQ23-F1
#
_entry.id   AF-A0A522QQ23-F1
#
_cell.length_a   1.000
_cell.length_b   1.000
_cell.length_c   1.000
_cell.angle_alpha   90.00
_cell.angle_beta   90.00
_cell.angle_gamma   90.00
#
_symmetry.space_group_name_H-M   'P 1'
#
loop_
_entity.id
_entity.type
_entity.pdbx_description
1 polymer ?
#
loop_
_entity_poly.entity_id
_entity_poly.type
_entity_poly.pdbx_seq_one_letter_code
_entity_poly.pdbx_strand_id
1 'polypeptide(L)' 'MPVDTQYEDLLRLVLDTGTHKADRTGTGTRSLFARQLRYDLRAGFPLITTKRVHFRSVAYELLWFLR' A
#
# COMPACT_ATOMS: atom_id res chain seq x y z
N MET A 1 6.29 13.18 17.84
CA MET A 1 6.89 12.49 16.67
C MET A 1 6.03 12.77 15.46
N PRO A 2 6.61 13.01 14.28
CA PRO A 2 5.82 13.15 13.06
C PRO A 2 5.04 11.86 12.81
N VAL A 3 3.80 11.99 12.32
CA VAL A 3 2.96 10.87 11.91
C VAL A 3 3.58 10.22 10.68
N ASP A 4 3.67 8.89 10.63
CA ASP A 4 4.13 8.17 9.44
C ASP A 4 3.05 8.23 8.35
N THR A 5 3.38 8.87 7.22
CA THR A 5 2.49 9.09 6.07
C THR A 5 3.05 8.52 4.76
N GLN A 6 4.02 7.60 4.84
CA GLN A 6 4.71 7.08 3.66
C GLN A 6 3.77 6.48 2.60
N TYR A 7 2.69 5.84 3.04
CA TYR A 7 1.68 5.29 2.14
C TYR A 7 0.93 6.41 1.39
N GLU A 8 0.46 7.43 2.10
CA GLU A 8 -0.24 8.58 1.54
C GLU A 8 0.66 9.40 0.60
N ASP A 9 1.93 9.55 0.95
CA ASP A 9 2.91 10.26 0.12
C ASP A 9 3.18 9.52 -1.19
N LEU A 10 3.23 8.17 -1.17
CA LEU A 10 3.31 7.37 -2.38
C LEU A 10 2.05 7.53 -3.25
N LEU A 11 0.85 7.49 -2.64
CA LEU A 11 -0.40 7.68 -3.38
C LEU A 11 -0.43 9.05 -4.06
N ARG A 12 -0.05 10.11 -3.34
CA ARG A 12 0.06 11.47 -3.90
C ARG A 12 1.00 11.50 -5.09
N LEU A 13 2.19 10.92 -4.97
CA LEU A 13 3.17 10.89 -6.05
C LEU A 13 2.64 10.14 -7.29
N VAL A 14 1.95 9.01 -7.10
CA VAL A 14 1.32 8.24 -8.20
C VAL A 14 0.23 9.07 -8.89
N LEU A 15 -0.58 9.82 -8.14
CA LEU A 15 -1.62 10.66 -8.70
C LEU A 15 -1.03 11.84 -9.49
N ASP A 16 0.00 12.50 -8.96
CA ASP A 16 0.56 13.71 -9.54
C ASP A 16 1.48 13.42 -10.74
N THR A 17 2.25 12.33 -10.68
CA THR A 17 3.36 12.07 -11.63
C THR A 17 3.28 10.71 -12.32
N GLY A 18 2.33 9.85 -11.94
CA GLY A 18 2.20 8.51 -12.50
C GLY A 18 1.81 8.52 -13.97
N THR A 19 2.45 7.65 -14.76
CA THR A 19 2.11 7.48 -16.18
C THR A 19 0.88 6.59 -16.32
N HIS A 20 -0.04 6.95 -17.22
CA HIS A 20 -1.17 6.10 -17.58
C HIS A 20 -0.70 4.83 -18.30
N LYS A 21 -1.21 3.67 -17.89
CA LYS A 21 -0.90 2.35 -18.48
C LYS A 21 -2.17 1.51 -18.61
N ALA A 22 -2.26 0.74 -19.70
CA ALA A 22 -3.28 -0.30 -19.83
C ALA A 22 -2.99 -1.47 -18.88
N ASP A 23 -4.04 -2.14 -18.42
CA ASP A 23 -3.96 -3.37 -17.64
C ASP A 23 -4.72 -4.51 -18.34
N ARG A 24 -4.63 -5.73 -17.79
CA ARG A 24 -5.25 -6.93 -18.36
C ARG A 24 -6.79 -6.84 -18.40
N THR A 25 -7.40 -6.08 -17.50
CA THR A 25 -8.86 -5.95 -17.39
C THR A 25 -9.42 -4.79 -18.22
N GLY A 26 -8.57 -4.00 -18.87
CA GLY A 26 -8.96 -2.85 -19.69
C GLY A 26 -9.42 -1.63 -18.88
N THR A 27 -9.19 -1.61 -17.56
CA THR A 27 -9.58 -0.48 -16.69
C THR A 27 -8.53 0.63 -16.74
N GLY A 28 -7.26 0.23 -16.79
CA GLY A 28 -6.13 1.14 -16.83
C GLY A 28 -5.70 1.61 -15.44
N THR A 29 -4.43 2.03 -15.34
CA THR A 29 -3.78 2.43 -14.08
C THR A 29 -2.93 3.68 -14.26
N ARG A 30 -2.66 4.40 -13.17
CA ARG A 30 -1.52 5.31 -13.07
C ARG A 30 -0.39 4.61 -12.35
N SER A 31 0.82 4.69 -12.89
CA SER A 31 1.93 3.85 -12.47
C SER A 31 3.22 4.65 -12.36
N LEU A 32 3.96 4.37 -11.29
CA LEU A 32 5.37 4.72 -11.14
C LEU A 32 6.20 3.44 -11.10
N PHE A 33 7.47 3.55 -11.47
CA PHE A 33 8.42 2.44 -11.37
C PHE A 33 9.25 2.56 -10.09
N ALA A 34 9.51 1.42 -9.45
CA ALA A 34 10.47 1.23 -8.36
C ALA A 34 10.39 2.29 -7.22
N ARG A 35 9.32 2.23 -6.41
CA ARG A 35 9.20 3.02 -5.17
C ARG A 35 9.34 2.11 -3.94
N GLN A 36 9.98 2.62 -2.90
CA GLN A 36 10.26 1.87 -1.67
C GLN A 36 9.63 2.57 -0.47
N LEU A 37 9.00 1.80 0.41
CA LEU A 37 8.48 2.23 1.72
C LEU A 37 9.22 1.46 2.82
N ARG A 38 9.38 2.06 4.01
CA ARG A 38 10.07 1.43 5.15
C ARG A 38 9.32 1.71 6.45
N TYR A 39 8.89 0.65 7.14
CA TYR A 39 8.16 0.76 8.39
C TYR A 39 8.98 0.21 9.56
N ASP A 40 9.07 0.94 10.67
CA ASP A 40 9.71 0.45 11.90
C ASP A 40 8.73 -0.39 12.71
N LEU A 41 8.92 -1.72 12.71
CA LEU A 41 8.04 -2.64 13.43
C LEU A 41 8.16 -2.56 14.95
N ARG A 42 9.19 -1.90 15.49
CA ARG A 42 9.32 -1.63 16.94
C ARG A 42 8.38 -0.51 17.38
N ALA A 43 7.99 0.38 16.45
CA ALA A 43 7.01 1.43 16.70
C ALA A 43 5.56 0.91 16.67
N GLY A 44 5.34 -0.30 16.14
CA GLY A 44 4.04 -0.95 16.07
C GLY A 44 3.83 -1.70 14.75
N PHE A 45 2.66 -2.30 14.59
CA PHE A 45 2.27 -2.93 13.32
C PHE A 45 1.75 -1.86 12.34
N PRO A 46 2.29 -1.76 11.10
CA PRO A 46 1.96 -0.69 10.15
C PRO A 46 0.61 -0.92 9.47
N LEU A 47 -0.47 -0.98 10.25
CA LEU A 47 -1.84 -0.99 9.73
C LEU A 47 -2.26 0.45 9.41
N ILE A 48 -2.63 0.70 8.16
CA ILE A 48 -3.11 2.02 7.74
C ILE A 48 -4.35 2.41 8.54
N THR A 49 -4.37 3.64 9.05
CA THR A 49 -5.45 4.18 9.89
C THR A 49 -6.38 5.14 9.14
N THR A 50 -5.91 5.73 8.03
CA THR A 50 -6.69 6.62 7.15
C THR A 50 -7.84 5.93 6.43
N LYS A 51 -7.84 4.58 6.43
CA LYS A 51 -8.95 3.73 5.98
C LYS A 51 -8.96 2.45 6.79
N ARG A 52 -10.15 1.99 7.20
CA ARG A 52 -10.29 0.70 7.90
C ARG A 52 -9.88 -0.46 6.99
N VAL A 53 -8.87 -1.21 7.41
CA VAL A 53 -8.39 -2.43 6.73
C VAL A 53 -9.12 -3.65 7.28
N HIS A 54 -9.52 -4.58 6.41
CA HIS A 54 -10.15 -5.84 6.82
C HIS A 54 -9.10 -6.86 7.31
N PHE A 55 -8.50 -6.60 8.48
CA PHE A 55 -7.37 -7.37 9.03
C PHE A 55 -7.65 -8.87 9.16
N ARG A 56 -8.89 -9.25 9.45
CA ARG A 56 -9.29 -10.66 9.58
C ARG A 56 -8.97 -11.44 8.30
N SER A 57 -9.35 -10.94 7.13
CA SER A 57 -9.03 -11.60 5.85
C SER A 57 -7.53 -11.67 5.60
N VAL A 58 -6.79 -10.58 5.88
CA VAL A 58 -5.33 -10.54 5.68
C VAL A 58 -4.62 -11.61 6.52
N ALA A 59 -4.99 -11.73 7.80
CA ALA A 59 -4.40 -12.73 8.69
C ALA A 59 -4.73 -14.16 8.26
N TYR A 60 -5.98 -14.45 7.87
CA TYR A 60 -6.34 -15.80 7.40
C TYR A 60 -5.69 -16.16 6.07
N GLU A 61 -5.58 -15.22 5.13
CA GLU A 61 -4.87 -15.43 3.86
C GLU A 61 -3.39 -15.75 4.11
N LEU A 62 -2.74 -15.05 5.03
CA LEU A 62 -1.37 -15.36 5.44
C LEU A 62 -1.25 -16.76 6.07
N LEU A 63 -2.13 -17.10 7.01
CA LEU A 63 -2.14 -18.42 7.65
C LEU A 63 -2.42 -19.55 6.64
N TRP A 64 -3.21 -19.28 5.60
CA TRP A 64 -3.43 -20.23 4.51
C TRP A 64 -2.15 -20.48 3.70
N PHE A 65 -1.35 -19.45 3.40
CA PHE A 65 -0.06 -19.63 2.70
C PHE A 65 0.97 -20.44 3.52
N LEU A 66 0.92 -20.37 4.85
CA LEU A 66 1.88 -21.03 5.74
C LEU A 66 1.52 -22.50 6.05
N ARG A 67 0.34 -22.95 5.64
CA ARG A 67 -0.13 -24.32 5.81
C ARG A 67 0.20 -25.16 4.58
#